data_AF-A0A9D5XZ38-F1
#
_entry.id   AF-A0A9D5XZ38-F1
#
_cell.length_a   1.000
_cell.length_b   1.000
_cell.length_c   1.000
_cell.angle_alpha   90.00
_cell.angle_beta   90.00
_cell.angle_gamma   90.00
#
_symmetry.space_group_name_H-M   'P 1'
#
loop_
_entity.id
_entity.type
_entity.pdbx_description
1 polymer ?
#
loop_
_entity_poly.entity_id
_entity_poly.type
_entity_poly.pdbx_seq_one_letter_code
_entity_poly.pdbx_strand_id
1 'polypeptide(L)'
;MKKMTFIAALLVVASLAGGVSVAHAEQSSSSLLSDSHLDRIRANCGNAQQTLNQLHVNDARLYVNRNQAYFSISDKLMARLNSRLALNRLDGSSLVTSAASFDKSLNDFRTAYRQYETHLASILRIDCQKQPGSFYDAVVKAQGLRADVALKVQDLHRYINEYDQSFGAFKAGFLAPQKEKDTPS
;
A
#
# COMPACT_ATOMS: atom_id res chain seq x y z
N MET A 1 6.67 57.84 -46.03
CA MET A 1 5.62 56.81 -46.19
C MET A 1 6.18 55.60 -46.95
N LYS A 2 6.58 54.53 -46.26
CA LYS A 2 6.44 53.12 -46.70
C LYS A 2 6.86 52.22 -45.54
N LYS A 3 6.07 51.17 -45.30
CA LYS A 3 6.08 50.31 -44.11
C LYS A 3 7.17 49.23 -44.20
N MET A 4 7.85 49.01 -43.06
CA MET A 4 8.05 47.74 -42.35
C MET A 4 8.68 46.55 -43.09
N THR A 5 9.79 46.04 -42.54
CA THR A 5 9.97 44.61 -42.18
C THR A 5 11.20 44.43 -41.28
N PHE A 6 10.97 43.88 -40.08
CA PHE A 6 11.95 43.37 -39.14
C PHE A 6 12.19 41.88 -39.41
N ILE A 7 13.43 41.43 -39.48
CA ILE A 7 13.83 40.06 -39.18
C ILE A 7 15.18 40.11 -38.46
N ALA A 8 15.18 39.80 -37.17
CA ALA A 8 16.40 39.46 -36.43
C ALA A 8 16.09 38.17 -35.65
N ALA A 9 16.89 37.16 -35.94
CA ALA A 9 16.81 35.81 -35.41
C ALA A 9 17.15 35.75 -33.93
N LEU A 10 16.53 34.82 -33.21
CA LEU A 10 17.10 34.27 -31.97
C LEU A 10 16.63 32.83 -31.82
N LEU A 11 17.55 31.92 -32.16
CA LEU A 11 17.53 30.52 -31.77
C LEU A 11 17.72 30.44 -30.25
N VAL A 12 16.76 29.86 -29.53
CA VAL A 12 16.97 29.38 -28.17
C VAL A 12 16.76 27.86 -28.18
N VAL A 13 17.89 27.18 -28.01
CA VAL A 13 18.00 25.74 -27.77
C VAL A 13 17.40 25.43 -26.40
N ALA A 14 16.39 24.57 -26.35
CA ALA A 14 15.86 24.04 -25.10
C ALA A 14 16.10 22.52 -25.05
N SER A 15 17.27 22.15 -24.53
CA SER A 15 17.53 20.81 -24.01
C SER A 15 17.92 20.96 -22.54
N LEU A 16 16.97 20.66 -21.66
CA LEU A 16 17.22 20.33 -20.25
C LEU A 16 16.34 19.14 -19.88
N ALA A 17 16.99 17.98 -19.77
CA ALA A 17 16.52 16.88 -18.96
C ALA A 17 16.40 17.36 -17.51
N GLY A 18 15.18 17.35 -16.98
CA GLY A 18 14.87 17.64 -15.58
C GLY A 18 13.92 16.56 -15.07
N GLY A 19 14.33 15.89 -13.99
CA GLY A 19 13.60 14.78 -13.39
C GLY A 19 12.14 15.13 -13.09
N VAL A 20 11.27 14.16 -13.31
CA VAL A 20 9.84 14.25 -13.00
C VAL A 20 9.67 14.20 -11.49
N SER A 21 9.82 15.35 -10.83
CA SER A 21 9.28 15.53 -9.49
C SER A 21 7.75 15.59 -9.62
N VAL A 22 7.08 14.47 -9.34
CA VAL A 22 5.63 14.45 -9.19
C VAL A 22 5.29 15.18 -7.90
N ALA A 23 5.23 16.52 -7.97
CA ALA A 23 4.59 17.33 -6.95
C ALA A 23 3.10 16.99 -6.99
N HIS A 24 2.64 16.17 -6.04
CA HIS A 24 1.23 16.03 -5.75
C HIS A 24 0.77 17.37 -5.16
N ALA A 25 0.26 18.27 -6.00
CA ALA A 25 -0.63 19.31 -5.54
C ALA A 25 -1.90 18.60 -5.06
N GLU A 26 -2.03 18.38 -3.74
CA GLU A 26 -3.31 18.02 -3.13
C GLU A 26 -4.25 19.22 -3.31
N GLN A 27 -4.95 19.25 -4.45
CA GLN A 27 -6.03 20.20 -4.64
C GLN A 27 -7.17 19.77 -3.69
N SER A 28 -7.35 20.53 -2.61
CA SER A 28 -8.39 20.29 -1.61
C SER A 28 -9.75 20.17 -2.31
N SER A 29 -10.38 19.00 -2.17
CA SER A 29 -11.65 18.69 -2.80
C SER A 29 -12.81 19.58 -2.33
N SER A 30 -12.64 20.25 -1.18
CA SER A 30 -13.56 21.26 -0.65
C SER A 30 -13.68 22.51 -1.52
N SER A 31 -12.64 22.86 -2.30
CA SER A 31 -12.68 24.00 -3.23
C SER A 31 -13.68 23.83 -4.39
N LEU A 32 -14.22 22.62 -4.57
CA LEU A 32 -15.21 22.27 -5.60
C LEU A 32 -16.61 21.99 -5.06
N LEU A 33 -16.84 22.12 -3.74
CA LEU A 33 -18.15 21.88 -3.15
C LEU A 33 -19.07 23.10 -3.33
N SER A 34 -20.24 22.90 -3.91
CA SER A 34 -21.33 23.88 -3.89
C SER A 34 -21.98 23.97 -2.50
N ASP A 35 -22.70 25.06 -2.25
CA ASP A 35 -23.44 25.24 -0.98
C ASP A 35 -24.44 24.10 -0.73
N SER A 36 -25.12 23.63 -1.79
CA SER A 36 -26.02 22.48 -1.70
C SER A 36 -25.34 21.18 -1.26
N HIS A 37 -24.06 20.98 -1.60
CA HIS A 37 -23.28 19.85 -1.12
C HIS A 37 -22.95 20.00 0.37
N LEU A 38 -22.58 21.20 0.81
CA LEU A 38 -22.30 21.49 2.22
C LEU A 38 -23.55 21.30 3.09
N ASP A 39 -24.71 21.74 2.62
CA ASP A 39 -25.99 21.56 3.33
C ASP A 39 -26.37 20.09 3.44
N ARG A 40 -26.15 19.29 2.38
CA ARG A 40 -26.36 17.85 2.44
C ARG A 40 -25.44 17.17 3.45
N ILE A 41 -24.17 17.60 3.54
CA ILE A 41 -23.24 17.09 4.56
C ILE A 41 -23.74 17.42 5.97
N ARG A 42 -24.16 18.68 6.21
CA ARG A 42 -24.72 19.09 7.51
C ARG A 42 -25.96 18.27 7.88
N ALA A 43 -26.88 18.10 6.94
CA ALA A 43 -28.13 17.34 7.14
C ALA A 43 -27.89 15.86 7.49
N ASN A 44 -26.77 15.28 7.02
CA ASN A 44 -26.45 13.87 7.24
C ASN A 44 -25.31 13.64 8.24
N CYS A 45 -24.84 14.71 8.91
CA CYS A 45 -23.65 14.70 9.76
C CYS A 45 -23.69 13.60 10.84
N GLY A 46 -24.80 13.46 11.57
CA GLY A 46 -24.95 12.42 12.61
C GLY A 46 -24.86 11.00 12.06
N ASN A 47 -25.55 10.71 10.95
CA ASN A 47 -25.51 9.40 10.30
C ASN A 47 -24.11 9.08 9.76
N ALA A 48 -23.43 10.07 9.17
CA ALA A 48 -22.08 9.93 8.66
C ALA A 48 -21.07 9.62 9.79
N GLN A 49 -21.14 10.36 10.90
CA GLN A 49 -20.30 10.10 12.09
C GLN A 49 -20.55 8.71 12.67
N GLN A 50 -21.80 8.29 12.81
CA GLN A 50 -22.14 6.95 13.30
C GLN A 50 -21.57 5.86 12.40
N THR A 51 -21.71 6.03 11.07
CA THR A 51 -21.18 5.09 10.08
C THR A 51 -19.65 5.00 10.14
N LEU A 52 -18.96 6.14 10.22
CA LEU A 52 -17.50 6.19 10.35
C LEU A 52 -17.02 5.55 11.65
N ASN A 53 -17.75 5.74 12.75
CA ASN A 53 -17.41 5.12 14.03
C ASN A 53 -17.56 3.59 13.99
N GLN A 54 -18.66 3.09 13.40
CA GLN A 54 -18.83 1.65 13.17
C GLN A 54 -17.73 1.09 12.28
N LEU A 55 -17.37 1.80 11.22
CA LEU A 55 -16.27 1.43 10.33
C LEU A 55 -14.94 1.32 11.09
N HIS A 56 -14.61 2.33 11.90
CA HIS A 56 -13.40 2.37 12.72
C HIS A 56 -13.28 1.14 13.64
N VAL A 57 -14.37 0.83 14.34
CA VAL A 57 -14.45 -0.32 15.25
C VAL A 57 -14.36 -1.67 14.51
N ASN A 58 -15.00 -1.78 13.36
CA ASN A 58 -15.00 -3.01 12.56
C ASN A 58 -13.63 -3.27 11.91
N ASP A 59 -13.04 -2.24 11.31
CA ASP A 59 -11.74 -2.35 10.65
C ASP A 59 -10.61 -2.63 11.67
N ALA A 60 -10.71 -2.12 12.90
CA ALA A 60 -9.79 -2.46 14.00
C ALA A 60 -9.77 -3.96 14.33
N ARG A 61 -10.95 -4.59 14.44
CA ARG A 61 -11.02 -6.04 14.68
C ARG A 61 -10.47 -6.84 13.50
N LEU A 62 -10.82 -6.43 12.27
CA LEU A 62 -10.33 -7.07 11.06
C LEU A 62 -8.80 -6.99 10.96
N TYR A 63 -8.22 -5.84 11.28
CA TYR A 63 -6.79 -5.63 11.32
C TYR A 63 -6.09 -6.57 12.31
N VAL A 64 -6.58 -6.66 13.56
CA VAL A 64 -5.97 -7.54 14.57
C VAL A 64 -5.94 -8.99 14.09
N ASN A 65 -7.08 -9.49 13.59
CA ASN A 65 -7.18 -10.86 13.07
C ASN A 65 -6.22 -11.13 11.91
N ARG A 66 -6.18 -10.21 10.92
CA ARG A 66 -5.29 -10.34 9.76
C ARG A 66 -3.82 -10.25 10.17
N ASN A 67 -3.45 -9.28 10.99
CA ASN A 67 -2.09 -9.09 11.46
C ASN A 67 -1.59 -10.33 12.24
N GLN A 68 -2.45 -10.96 13.05
CA GLN A 68 -2.11 -12.20 13.74
C GLN A 68 -1.88 -13.35 12.76
N ALA A 69 -2.73 -13.50 11.74
CA ALA A 69 -2.57 -14.51 10.71
C ALA A 69 -1.26 -14.33 9.93
N TYR A 70 -0.98 -13.10 9.46
CA TYR A 70 0.26 -12.81 8.73
C TYR A 70 1.51 -12.97 9.60
N PHE A 71 1.44 -12.58 10.88
CA PHE A 71 2.53 -12.85 11.81
C PHE A 71 2.77 -14.35 11.99
N SER A 72 1.70 -15.16 12.08
CA SER A 72 1.85 -16.61 12.16
C SER A 72 2.48 -17.20 10.91
N ILE A 73 2.21 -16.65 9.73
CA ILE A 73 2.84 -17.08 8.48
C ILE A 73 4.34 -16.73 8.50
N SER A 74 4.70 -15.48 8.80
CA SER A 74 6.09 -15.04 8.90
C SER A 74 6.88 -15.84 9.94
N ASP A 75 6.42 -15.85 11.19
CA ASP A 75 7.16 -16.41 12.31
C ASP A 75 7.11 -17.95 12.33
N LYS A 76 5.92 -18.53 12.23
CA LYS A 76 5.73 -19.96 12.51
C LYS A 76 5.92 -20.85 11.29
N LEU A 77 5.78 -20.31 10.09
CA LEU A 77 5.97 -21.06 8.85
C LEU A 77 7.29 -20.67 8.19
N MET A 78 7.40 -19.44 7.70
CA MET A 78 8.52 -19.02 6.86
C MET A 78 9.85 -19.04 7.61
N ALA A 79 9.94 -18.34 8.74
CA ALA A 79 11.16 -18.24 9.52
C ALA A 79 11.63 -19.63 10.02
N ARG A 80 10.72 -20.42 10.59
CA ARG A 80 11.05 -21.77 11.10
C ARG A 80 11.49 -22.74 10.02
N LEU A 81 10.82 -22.76 8.87
CA LEU A 81 11.24 -23.61 7.75
C LEU A 81 12.62 -23.18 7.27
N ASN A 82 12.82 -21.90 7.00
CA ASN A 82 14.08 -21.37 6.51
C ASN A 82 15.24 -21.67 7.48
N SER A 83 15.03 -21.52 8.80
CA SER A 83 16.03 -21.91 9.81
C SER A 83 16.36 -23.41 9.77
N ARG A 84 15.36 -24.29 9.60
CA ARG A 84 15.61 -25.74 9.50
C ARG A 84 16.40 -26.08 8.24
N LEU A 85 16.10 -25.46 7.10
CA LEU A 85 16.87 -25.67 5.87
C LEU A 85 18.34 -25.28 6.07
N ALA A 86 18.58 -24.10 6.65
CA ALA A 86 19.94 -23.64 6.95
C ALA A 86 20.69 -24.59 7.90
N LEU A 87 20.05 -25.05 8.98
CA LEU A 87 20.64 -26.00 9.93
C LEU A 87 21.02 -27.35 9.28
N ASN A 88 20.25 -27.77 8.26
CA ASN A 88 20.51 -29.00 7.51
C ASN A 88 21.36 -28.78 6.27
N ARG A 89 21.94 -27.58 6.09
CA ARG A 89 22.79 -27.20 4.94
C ARG A 89 22.09 -27.40 3.58
N LEU A 90 20.77 -27.23 3.57
CA LEU A 90 19.97 -27.25 2.35
C LEU A 90 19.90 -25.83 1.77
N ASP A 91 20.01 -25.70 0.45
CA ASP A 91 19.87 -24.42 -0.22
C ASP A 91 18.40 -23.95 -0.16
N GLY A 92 18.14 -23.02 0.76
CA GLY A 92 16.86 -22.32 0.92
C GLY A 92 16.91 -20.86 0.51
N SER A 93 17.89 -20.44 -0.30
CA SER A 93 18.14 -19.02 -0.62
C SER A 93 16.93 -18.31 -1.25
N SER A 94 16.20 -18.98 -2.14
CA SER A 94 14.96 -18.45 -2.74
C SER A 94 13.86 -18.26 -1.71
N LEU A 95 13.66 -19.23 -0.81
CA LEU A 95 12.69 -19.17 0.29
C LEU A 95 13.03 -18.05 1.29
N VAL A 96 14.30 -17.84 1.59
CA VAL A 96 14.76 -16.72 2.44
C VAL A 96 14.45 -15.38 1.77
N THR A 97 14.68 -15.27 0.47
CA THR A 97 14.40 -14.05 -0.30
C THR A 97 12.90 -13.75 -0.32
N SER A 98 12.06 -14.74 -0.65
CA SER A 98 10.60 -14.56 -0.65
C SER A 98 10.05 -14.22 0.74
N ALA A 99 10.59 -14.82 1.80
CA ALA A 99 10.19 -14.50 3.18
C ALA A 99 10.54 -13.05 3.56
N ALA A 100 11.73 -12.56 3.18
CA ALA A 100 12.12 -11.17 3.41
C ALA A 100 11.20 -10.18 2.70
N SER A 101 10.76 -10.48 1.47
CA SER A 101 9.77 -9.67 0.75
C SER A 101 8.41 -9.65 1.44
N PHE A 102 7.95 -10.81 1.95
CA PHE A 102 6.73 -10.89 2.75
C PHE A 102 6.83 -10.06 4.04
N ASP A 103 7.93 -10.17 4.79
CA ASP A 103 8.13 -9.43 6.04
C ASP A 103 8.15 -7.91 5.82
N LYS A 104 8.80 -7.47 4.74
CA LYS A 104 8.75 -6.06 4.34
C LYS A 104 7.31 -5.61 4.07
N SER A 105 6.57 -6.37 3.26
CA SER A 105 5.17 -6.08 2.93
C SER A 105 4.27 -6.06 4.17
N LEU A 106 4.53 -6.93 5.16
CA LEU A 106 3.82 -6.96 6.43
C LEU A 106 4.04 -5.66 7.24
N ASN A 107 5.26 -5.13 7.23
CA ASN A 107 5.55 -3.84 7.85
C ASN A 107 4.90 -2.66 7.11
N ASP A 108 4.87 -2.72 5.77
CA ASP A 108 4.19 -1.72 4.94
C ASP A 108 2.68 -1.72 5.22
N PHE A 109 2.04 -2.90 5.30
CA PHE A 109 0.63 -3.06 5.70
C PHE A 109 0.34 -2.46 7.08
N ARG A 110 1.16 -2.78 8.10
CA ARG A 110 1.00 -2.24 9.46
C ARG A 110 1.11 -0.72 9.49
N THR A 111 2.02 -0.16 8.70
CA THR A 111 2.23 1.27 8.60
C THR A 111 1.05 1.96 7.91
N ALA A 112 0.61 1.44 6.77
CA ALA A 112 -0.56 1.96 6.05
C ALA A 112 -1.82 1.90 6.93
N TYR A 113 -2.03 0.79 7.65
CA TYR A 113 -3.17 0.67 8.54
C TYR A 113 -3.13 1.69 9.69
N ARG A 114 -1.95 1.91 10.31
CA ARG A 114 -1.80 2.90 11.38
C ARG A 114 -2.12 4.31 10.86
N GLN A 115 -1.65 4.68 9.68
CA GLN A 115 -1.95 5.98 9.08
C GLN A 115 -3.45 6.15 8.82
N TYR A 116 -4.08 5.14 8.22
CA TYR A 116 -5.52 5.11 7.99
C TYR A 116 -6.32 5.24 9.29
N GLU A 117 -6.02 4.42 10.30
CA GLU A 117 -6.77 4.36 11.56
C GLU A 117 -6.62 5.66 12.37
N THR A 118 -5.41 6.22 12.44
CA THR A 118 -5.15 7.49 13.10
C THR A 118 -5.89 8.63 12.41
N HIS A 119 -5.90 8.65 11.07
CA HIS A 119 -6.63 9.65 10.31
C HIS A 119 -8.15 9.50 10.51
N LEU A 120 -8.69 8.28 10.44
CA LEU A 120 -10.11 8.02 10.69
C LEU A 120 -10.55 8.45 12.10
N ALA A 121 -9.73 8.17 13.12
CA ALA A 121 -10.00 8.62 14.49
C ALA A 121 -10.02 10.15 14.62
N SER A 122 -9.25 10.87 13.78
CA SER A 122 -9.28 12.33 13.76
C SER A 122 -10.59 12.88 13.16
N ILE A 123 -11.16 12.21 12.15
CA ILE A 123 -12.42 12.61 11.49
C ILE A 123 -13.57 12.62 12.49
N LEU A 124 -13.61 11.63 13.39
CA LEU A 124 -14.64 11.51 14.42
C LEU A 124 -14.66 12.71 15.39
N ARG A 125 -13.62 13.55 15.40
CA ARG A 125 -13.53 14.77 16.21
C ARG A 125 -13.93 16.04 15.45
N ILE A 126 -14.16 15.95 14.14
CA ILE A 126 -14.57 17.09 13.33
C ILE A 126 -16.08 17.32 13.53
N ASP A 127 -16.45 18.53 13.91
CA ASP A 127 -17.84 18.99 13.93
C ASP A 127 -18.31 19.22 12.49
N CYS A 128 -18.95 18.22 11.89
CA CYS A 128 -19.40 18.30 10.50
C CYS A 128 -20.57 19.26 10.25
N GLN A 129 -21.22 19.78 11.31
CA GLN A 129 -22.22 20.83 11.15
C GLN A 129 -21.55 22.19 10.95
N LYS A 130 -20.50 22.46 11.73
CA LYS A 130 -19.73 23.71 11.65
C LYS A 130 -18.69 23.70 10.53
N GLN A 131 -18.12 22.54 10.23
CA GLN A 131 -16.99 22.39 9.29
C GLN A 131 -17.26 21.30 8.23
N PRO A 132 -18.35 21.39 7.45
CA PRO A 132 -18.71 20.33 6.49
C PRO A 132 -17.66 20.12 5.38
N GLY A 133 -17.00 21.18 4.93
CA GLY A 133 -15.93 21.08 3.91
C GLY A 133 -14.71 20.32 4.43
N SER A 134 -14.21 20.66 5.62
CA SER A 134 -13.08 19.98 6.26
C SER A 134 -13.41 18.52 6.60
N PHE A 135 -14.64 18.25 7.06
CA PHE A 135 -15.11 16.88 7.28
C PHE A 135 -15.07 16.07 5.98
N TYR A 136 -15.59 16.64 4.89
CA TYR A 136 -15.60 15.97 3.58
C TYR A 136 -14.18 15.67 3.08
N ASP A 137 -13.28 16.65 3.10
CA ASP A 137 -11.88 16.44 2.68
C ASP A 137 -11.20 15.34 3.50
N ALA A 138 -11.45 15.33 4.81
CA ALA A 138 -10.91 14.30 5.68
C ALA A 138 -11.48 12.91 5.35
N VAL A 139 -12.78 12.79 5.03
CA VAL A 139 -13.38 11.53 4.57
C VAL A 139 -12.79 11.07 3.23
N VAL A 140 -12.61 11.95 2.25
CA VAL A 140 -11.97 11.62 0.97
C VAL A 140 -10.55 11.10 1.19
N LYS A 141 -9.78 11.76 2.06
CA LYS A 141 -8.44 11.29 2.43
C LYS A 141 -8.48 9.91 3.11
N ALA A 142 -9.45 9.66 4.00
CA ALA A 142 -9.62 8.33 4.60
C ALA A 142 -9.91 7.25 3.56
N GLN A 143 -10.68 7.54 2.51
CA GLN A 143 -10.93 6.61 1.42
C GLN A 143 -9.63 6.23 0.69
N GLY A 144 -8.78 7.23 0.39
CA GLY A 144 -7.47 6.99 -0.21
C GLY A 144 -6.55 6.14 0.67
N LEU A 145 -6.46 6.47 1.97
CA LEU A 145 -5.66 5.69 2.92
C LEU A 145 -6.19 4.26 3.07
N ARG A 146 -7.51 4.06 3.09
CA ARG A 146 -8.13 2.72 3.16
C ARG A 146 -7.87 1.92 1.89
N ALA A 147 -7.85 2.57 0.72
CA ALA A 147 -7.46 1.94 -0.53
C ALA A 147 -6.00 1.49 -0.50
N ASP A 148 -5.08 2.30 0.05
CA ASP A 148 -3.68 1.89 0.21
C ASP A 148 -3.53 0.67 1.13
N VAL A 149 -4.27 0.61 2.25
CA VAL A 149 -4.33 -0.60 3.10
C VAL A 149 -4.77 -1.83 2.28
N ALA A 150 -5.78 -1.68 1.42
CA ALA A 150 -6.25 -2.77 0.58
C ALA A 150 -5.17 -3.23 -0.43
N LEU A 151 -4.40 -2.29 -1.00
CA LEU A 151 -3.27 -2.63 -1.86
C LEU A 151 -2.18 -3.40 -1.10
N LYS A 152 -1.84 -3.00 0.14
CA LYS A 152 -0.85 -3.74 0.94
C LYS A 152 -1.31 -5.15 1.30
N VAL A 153 -2.61 -5.37 1.47
CA VAL A 153 -3.18 -6.72 1.64
C VAL A 153 -3.02 -7.55 0.37
N GLN A 154 -3.21 -6.97 -0.81
CA GLN A 154 -2.96 -7.66 -2.08
C GLN A 154 -1.49 -8.02 -2.25
N ASP A 155 -0.57 -7.11 -1.87
CA ASP A 155 0.87 -7.39 -1.87
C ASP A 155 1.22 -8.56 -0.95
N LEU A 156 0.66 -8.60 0.26
CA LEU A 156 0.85 -9.71 1.18
C LEU A 156 0.40 -11.05 0.58
N HIS A 157 -0.75 -11.09 -0.07
CA HIS A 157 -1.23 -12.31 -0.73
C HIS A 157 -0.33 -12.73 -1.90
N ARG A 158 0.16 -11.75 -2.68
CA ARG A 158 1.15 -12.02 -3.73
C ARG A 158 2.42 -12.64 -3.15
N TYR A 159 2.99 -12.08 -2.08
CA TYR A 159 4.21 -12.62 -1.46
C TYR A 159 4.01 -13.97 -0.78
N ILE A 160 2.80 -14.27 -0.27
CA ILE A 160 2.45 -15.62 0.18
C ILE A 160 2.53 -16.61 -0.99
N ASN A 161 1.96 -16.26 -2.14
CA ASN A 161 2.00 -17.12 -3.34
C ASN A 161 3.41 -17.28 -3.90
N GLU A 162 4.22 -16.22 -3.89
CA GLU A 162 5.63 -16.29 -4.30
C GLU A 162 6.43 -17.22 -3.37
N TYR A 163 6.18 -17.18 -2.06
CA TYR A 163 6.81 -18.11 -1.13
C TYR A 163 6.37 -19.57 -1.39
N ASP A 164 5.07 -19.80 -1.65
CA ASP A 164 4.55 -21.12 -1.99
C ASP A 164 5.17 -21.68 -3.27
N GLN A 165 5.35 -20.84 -4.29
CA GLN A 165 6.06 -21.22 -5.53
C GLN A 165 7.52 -21.55 -5.28
N SER A 166 8.24 -20.73 -4.51
CA SER A 166 9.62 -20.99 -4.08
C SER A 166 9.73 -22.32 -3.32
N PHE A 167 8.73 -22.63 -2.47
CA PHE A 167 8.66 -23.89 -1.75
C PHE A 167 8.40 -25.08 -2.67
N GLY A 168 7.48 -24.94 -3.62
CA GLY A 168 7.20 -25.95 -4.63
C GLY A 168 8.45 -26.29 -5.46
N ALA A 169 9.19 -25.28 -5.91
CA ALA A 169 10.43 -25.45 -6.64
C ALA A 169 11.52 -26.14 -5.79
N PHE A 170 11.72 -25.68 -4.55
CA PHE A 170 12.62 -26.31 -3.59
C PHE A 170 12.29 -27.79 -3.39
N LYS A 171 11.01 -28.09 -3.11
CA LYS A 171 10.53 -29.46 -2.89
C LYS A 171 10.74 -30.35 -4.11
N ALA A 172 10.44 -29.84 -5.31
CA ALA A 172 10.65 -30.59 -6.55
C ALA A 172 12.14 -30.91 -6.78
N GLY A 173 13.03 -29.94 -6.55
CA GLY A 173 14.47 -30.16 -6.63
C GLY A 173 14.99 -31.15 -5.57
N PHE A 174 14.43 -31.10 -4.36
CA PHE A 174 14.79 -32.02 -3.28
C PHE A 174 14.35 -33.46 -3.54
N LEU A 175 13.15 -33.65 -4.11
CA LEU A 175 12.58 -34.98 -4.41
C LEU A 175 13.01 -35.53 -5.77
N ALA A 176 13.66 -34.72 -6.61
CA ALA A 176 14.17 -35.19 -7.88
C ALA A 176 15.18 -36.32 -7.63
N PRO A 177 15.08 -37.45 -8.36
CA PRO A 177 16.08 -38.50 -8.26
C PRO A 177 17.44 -37.90 -8.58
N GLN A 178 18.39 -38.07 -7.67
CA GLN A 178 19.79 -37.76 -7.93
C GLN A 178 20.19 -38.63 -9.12
N LYS A 179 20.31 -38.05 -10.31
CA LYS A 179 20.99 -38.72 -11.42
C LYS A 179 22.45 -38.82 -11.02
N GLU A 180 22.74 -39.90 -10.31
CA GLU A 180 23.98 -40.65 -10.25
C GLU A 180 25.15 -39.93 -10.96
N LYS A 181 25.94 -39.20 -10.17
CA LYS A 181 27.33 -38.89 -10.49
C LYS A 181 28.19 -40.14 -10.28
N ASP A 182 27.82 -41.26 -10.92
CA ASP A 182 28.72 -42.40 -11.08
C ASP A 182 29.01 -42.55 -12.57
N THR A 183 29.86 -41.66 -13.08
CA THR A 183 30.67 -42.00 -14.25
C THR A 183 32.08 -42.29 -13.73
N PRO A 184 32.48 -43.57 -13.59
CA PRO A 184 33.88 -43.90 -13.44
C PRO A 184 34.56 -43.75 -14.81
N SER A 185 35.60 -42.93 -14.88
CA SER A 185 36.67 -43.01 -15.89
C SER A 185 37.93 -42.39 -15.31
#